data_AF-A0A9W5AW49-F1
#
_entry.id   AF-A0A9W5AW49-F1
#
_cell.length_a   1.000
_cell.length_b   1.000
_cell.length_c   1.000
_cell.angle_alpha   90.00
_cell.angle_beta   90.00
_cell.angle_gamma   90.00
#
_symmetry.space_group_name_H-M   'P 1'
#
loop_
_entity.id
_entity.type
_entity.pdbx_description
1 polymer ?
#
loop_
_entity_poly.entity_id
_entity_poly.type
_entity_poly.pdbx_seq_one_letter_code
_entity_poly.pdbx_strand_id
1 'polypeptide(L)'
;MIELIKAQIELKAPKTQFNKFGGYQYRSCEDITEALKPLQEKYQFATLTDTEIVIKDGRFFVKATATILNKEGKEISTNGYAELPEAKKGMDLSQLTGSATSYAKKIALGNLFSIDDTRDADATNTHGKDENKANKMPLSLEQINDLSELIEITNTDLNKFLAFFKTDKIALVDYETARDKLLEKLFKINEEKKKLEKELKNDNRP
;
A
#
# COMPACT_ATOMS: atom_id res chain seq x y z
N MET A 1 -0.36 18.76 -33.21
CA MET A 1 -0.60 18.69 -31.76
C MET A 1 0.76 18.79 -31.07
N ILE A 2 1.36 19.97 -31.14
CA ILE A 2 2.67 20.30 -30.56
C ILE A 2 2.62 20.32 -29.02
N GLU A 3 1.49 20.71 -28.46
CA GLU A 3 1.06 20.68 -27.07
C GLU A 3 1.23 19.30 -26.43
N LEU A 4 0.83 18.22 -27.12
CA LEU A 4 1.04 16.85 -26.63
C LEU A 4 2.54 16.51 -26.56
N ILE A 5 3.31 16.87 -27.60
CA ILE A 5 4.77 16.66 -27.64
C ILE A 5 5.44 17.42 -26.48
N LYS A 6 5.04 18.67 -26.24
CA LYS A 6 5.55 19.49 -25.15
C LYS A 6 5.20 18.91 -23.78
N ALA A 7 3.96 18.45 -23.61
CA ALA A 7 3.52 17.80 -22.38
C ALA A 7 4.31 16.50 -22.12
N GLN A 8 4.48 15.64 -23.13
CA GLN A 8 5.27 14.40 -23.02
C GLN A 8 6.73 14.65 -22.62
N ILE A 9 7.34 15.75 -23.09
CA ILE A 9 8.72 16.10 -22.74
C ILE A 9 8.84 16.71 -21.34
N GLU A 10 7.89 17.56 -20.94
CA GLU A 10 8.01 18.35 -19.70
C GLU A 10 7.35 17.71 -18.48
N LEU A 11 6.45 16.74 -18.67
CA LEU A 11 5.69 16.13 -17.58
C LEU A 11 6.61 15.42 -16.59
N LYS A 12 6.47 15.81 -15.32
CA LYS A 12 7.11 15.16 -14.17
C LYS A 12 6.05 14.68 -13.19
N ALA A 13 5.72 13.40 -13.26
CA ALA A 13 4.81 12.72 -12.34
C ALA A 13 5.58 11.75 -11.43
N PRO A 14 6.13 12.20 -10.28
CA PRO A 14 6.89 11.33 -9.38
C PRO A 14 6.00 10.24 -8.76
N LYS A 15 6.61 9.12 -8.35
CA LYS A 15 5.93 8.06 -7.60
C LYS A 15 5.86 8.46 -6.13
N THR A 16 4.76 9.07 -5.72
CA THR A 16 4.53 9.60 -4.36
C THR A 16 3.75 8.65 -3.46
N GLN A 17 3.11 7.64 -4.05
CA GLN A 17 2.28 6.67 -3.33
C GLN A 17 3.07 5.41 -3.02
N PHE A 18 2.70 4.72 -1.94
CA PHE A 18 3.30 3.45 -1.56
C PHE A 18 2.25 2.34 -1.43
N ASN A 19 2.44 1.25 -2.18
CA ASN A 19 1.60 0.07 -2.06
C ASN A 19 2.17 -0.82 -0.95
N LYS A 20 1.49 -0.87 0.21
CA LYS A 20 1.94 -1.67 1.36
C LYS A 20 1.93 -3.18 1.09
N PHE A 21 1.02 -3.66 0.25
CA PHE A 21 0.88 -5.09 -0.05
C PHE A 21 2.02 -5.58 -0.97
N GLY A 22 2.32 -4.84 -2.03
CA GLY A 22 3.36 -5.18 -3.00
C GLY A 22 4.74 -4.59 -2.68
N GLY A 23 4.84 -3.68 -1.70
CA GLY A 23 6.11 -3.08 -1.27
C GLY A 23 6.77 -2.16 -2.30
N TYR A 24 6.00 -1.55 -3.20
CA TYR A 24 6.52 -0.69 -4.26
C TYR A 24 5.91 0.71 -4.23
N GLN A 25 6.71 1.70 -4.69
CA GLN A 25 6.21 3.05 -4.95
C GLN A 25 5.47 3.10 -6.28
N TYR A 26 4.41 3.89 -6.33
CA TYR A 26 3.63 4.13 -7.54
C TYR A 26 3.14 5.58 -7.60
N ARG A 27 2.59 5.96 -8.74
CA ARG A 27 1.86 7.21 -8.96
C ARG A 27 0.40 6.86 -9.24
N SER A 28 -0.53 7.57 -8.63
CA SER A 28 -1.96 7.40 -8.87
C SER A 28 -2.41 8.19 -10.11
N CYS A 29 -3.67 8.00 -10.50
CA CYS A 29 -4.28 8.84 -11.53
C CYS A 29 -4.26 10.31 -11.10
N GLU A 30 -4.54 10.59 -9.83
CA GLU A 30 -4.59 11.92 -9.24
C GLU A 30 -3.21 12.60 -9.30
N ASP A 31 -2.13 11.88 -8.98
CA ASP A 31 -0.76 12.40 -9.08
C ASP A 31 -0.44 12.85 -10.52
N ILE A 32 -0.84 12.06 -11.53
CA ILE A 32 -0.63 12.40 -12.94
C ILE A 32 -1.47 13.62 -13.33
N THR A 33 -2.75 13.66 -12.93
CA THR A 33 -3.62 14.80 -13.26
C THR A 33 -3.16 16.09 -12.60
N GLU A 34 -2.65 16.03 -11.37
CA GLU A 34 -2.10 17.21 -10.68
C GLU A 34 -0.84 17.73 -11.40
N ALA A 35 0.05 16.83 -11.80
CA ALA A 35 1.25 17.18 -12.56
C ALA A 35 0.96 17.77 -13.95
N LEU A 36 -0.21 17.46 -14.53
CA LEU A 36 -0.64 17.97 -15.83
C LEU A 36 -1.20 19.39 -15.79
N LYS A 37 -1.82 19.83 -14.68
CA LYS A 37 -2.45 21.16 -14.56
C LYS A 37 -1.58 22.33 -15.05
N PRO A 38 -0.32 22.50 -14.61
CA PRO A 38 0.51 23.60 -15.09
C PRO A 38 0.83 23.50 -16.59
N LEU A 39 0.88 22.29 -17.16
CA LEU A 39 1.12 22.08 -18.58
C LEU A 39 -0.13 22.33 -19.42
N GLN A 40 -1.30 21.96 -18.90
CA GLN A 40 -2.61 22.26 -19.50
C GLN A 40 -2.82 23.77 -19.66
N GLU A 41 -2.51 24.54 -18.61
CA GLU A 41 -2.55 26.00 -18.66
C GLU A 41 -1.48 26.55 -19.63
N LYS A 42 -0.23 26.10 -19.53
CA LYS A 42 0.87 26.59 -20.38
C LYS A 42 0.64 26.32 -21.88
N TYR A 43 0.11 25.16 -22.23
CA TYR A 43 -0.03 24.70 -23.61
C TYR A 43 -1.46 24.70 -24.14
N GLN A 44 -2.42 25.17 -23.35
CA GLN A 44 -3.81 25.40 -23.74
C GLN A 44 -4.49 24.12 -24.28
N PHE A 45 -4.48 23.08 -23.45
CA PHE A 45 -5.19 21.83 -23.68
C PHE A 45 -5.91 21.35 -22.42
N ALA A 46 -6.95 20.55 -22.59
CA ALA A 46 -7.62 19.82 -21.52
C ALA A 46 -7.33 18.32 -21.64
N THR A 47 -7.35 17.63 -20.51
CA THR A 47 -7.33 16.16 -20.46
C THR A 47 -8.65 15.66 -19.93
N LEU A 48 -9.29 14.75 -20.65
CA LEU A 48 -10.55 14.11 -20.28
C LEU A 48 -10.30 12.61 -20.05
N THR A 49 -11.02 12.04 -19.09
CA THR A 49 -11.01 10.58 -18.88
C THR A 49 -12.43 10.06 -18.80
N ASP A 50 -12.68 8.95 -19.47
CA ASP A 50 -13.94 8.21 -19.40
C ASP A 50 -13.65 6.73 -19.15
N THR A 51 -14.64 5.99 -18.63
CA THR A 51 -14.51 4.58 -18.31
C THR A 51 -15.76 3.78 -18.63
N GLU A 52 -15.56 2.61 -19.20
CA GLU A 52 -16.61 1.62 -19.47
C GLU A 52 -16.20 0.24 -18.94
N ILE A 53 -17.19 -0.60 -18.63
CA ILE A 53 -16.96 -2.01 -18.33
C ILE A 53 -17.01 -2.80 -19.64
N VAL A 54 -15.96 -3.58 -19.90
CA VAL A 54 -15.88 -4.49 -21.04
C VAL A 54 -15.72 -5.92 -20.55
N ILE A 55 -16.39 -6.86 -21.23
CA ILE A 55 -16.30 -8.29 -20.93
C ILE A 55 -15.42 -8.94 -22.00
N LYS A 56 -14.38 -9.63 -21.58
CA LYS A 56 -13.48 -10.40 -22.45
C LYS A 56 -13.29 -11.79 -21.86
N ASP A 57 -13.65 -12.82 -22.61
CA ASP A 57 -13.52 -14.23 -22.20
C ASP A 57 -14.14 -14.52 -20.82
N GLY A 58 -15.32 -13.93 -20.55
CA GLY A 58 -16.04 -14.09 -19.28
C GLY A 58 -15.45 -13.32 -18.10
N ARG A 59 -14.43 -12.47 -18.31
CA ARG A 59 -13.84 -11.62 -17.28
C ARG A 59 -14.22 -10.16 -17.50
N PHE A 60 -14.47 -9.45 -16.41
CA PHE A 60 -14.77 -8.02 -16.43
C PHE A 60 -13.48 -7.20 -16.41
N PHE A 61 -13.42 -6.18 -17.25
CA PHE A 61 -12.35 -5.20 -17.27
C PHE A 61 -12.95 -3.80 -17.23
N VAL A 62 -12.31 -2.90 -16.49
CA VAL A 62 -12.49 -1.47 -16.70
C VAL A 62 -11.60 -1.05 -17.86
N LYS A 63 -12.21 -0.53 -18.93
CA LYS A 63 -11.51 0.17 -20.00
C LYS A 63 -11.61 1.67 -19.72
N ALA A 64 -10.47 2.33 -19.57
CA ALA A 64 -10.39 3.77 -19.48
C ALA A 64 -9.90 4.37 -20.79
N THR A 65 -10.49 5.48 -21.19
CA THR A 65 -10.05 6.29 -22.33
C THR A 65 -9.52 7.61 -21.78
N ALA A 66 -8.28 7.97 -22.12
CA ALA A 66 -7.71 9.29 -21.83
C ALA A 66 -7.60 10.07 -23.14
N THR A 67 -8.14 11.29 -23.16
CA THR A 67 -8.19 12.16 -24.34
C THR A 67 -7.55 13.51 -24.04
N ILE A 68 -6.70 13.99 -24.93
CA ILE A 68 -6.29 15.40 -24.98
C ILE A 68 -7.21 16.16 -25.93
N LEU A 69 -7.72 17.31 -25.50
CA LEU A 69 -8.51 18.24 -26.31
C LEU A 69 -7.76 19.57 -26.39
N ASN A 70 -7.34 19.98 -27.58
CA ASN A 70 -6.67 21.27 -27.76
C ASN A 70 -7.68 22.40 -28.01
N LYS A 71 -7.19 23.66 -27.98
CA LYS A 71 -8.01 24.86 -28.25
C LYS A 71 -8.71 24.89 -29.62
N GLU A 72 -8.25 24.08 -30.57
CA GLU A 72 -8.80 24.00 -31.94
C GLU A 72 -9.84 22.87 -32.07
N GLY A 73 -10.16 22.17 -30.98
CA GLY A 73 -11.09 21.05 -30.97
C GLY A 73 -10.49 19.74 -31.47
N LYS A 74 -9.16 19.64 -31.62
CA LYS A 74 -8.50 18.40 -32.04
C LYS A 74 -8.29 17.48 -30.86
N GLU A 75 -8.62 16.20 -31.08
CA GLU A 75 -8.53 15.16 -30.07
C GLU A 75 -7.54 14.05 -30.44
N ILE A 76 -6.82 13.55 -29.42
CA ILE A 76 -6.06 12.30 -29.48
C ILE A 76 -6.38 11.51 -28.21
N SER A 77 -6.65 10.22 -28.38
CA SER A 77 -7.03 9.35 -27.27
C SER A 77 -6.18 8.09 -27.21
N THR A 78 -5.98 7.59 -26.00
CA THR A 78 -5.42 6.26 -25.77
C THR A 78 -6.26 5.53 -24.73
N ASN A 79 -6.11 4.20 -24.69
CA ASN A 79 -6.86 3.34 -23.79
C ASN A 79 -5.95 2.70 -22.75
N GLY A 80 -6.51 2.40 -21.58
CA GLY A 80 -5.92 1.58 -20.53
C GLY A 80 -6.94 0.56 -20.02
N TYR A 81 -6.46 -0.58 -19.57
CA TYR A 81 -7.32 -1.67 -19.10
C TYR A 81 -6.88 -2.13 -17.72
N ALA A 82 -7.84 -2.40 -16.85
CA ALA A 82 -7.63 -3.05 -15.56
C ALA A 82 -8.69 -4.15 -15.39
N GLU A 83 -8.29 -5.32 -14.92
CA GLU A 83 -9.26 -6.35 -14.58
C GLU A 83 -10.07 -5.95 -13.35
N LEU A 84 -11.38 -6.19 -13.40
CA LEU A 84 -12.32 -6.02 -12.29
C LEU A 84 -12.78 -7.41 -11.84
N PRO A 85 -12.18 -7.99 -10.79
CA PRO A 85 -12.65 -9.28 -10.30
C PRO A 85 -14.03 -9.13 -9.63
N GLU A 86 -14.84 -10.19 -9.68
CA GLU A 86 -16.18 -10.20 -9.06
C GLU A 86 -16.12 -10.06 -7.53
N ALA A 87 -15.05 -10.58 -6.93
CA ALA A 87 -14.80 -10.47 -5.50
C ALA A 87 -13.29 -10.52 -5.21
N LYS A 88 -12.90 -9.85 -4.13
CA LYS A 88 -11.56 -9.97 -3.54
C LYS A 88 -11.70 -10.02 -2.02
N LYS A 89 -11.14 -11.06 -1.39
CA LYS A 89 -11.24 -11.26 0.06
C LYS A 89 -10.74 -10.03 0.82
N GLY A 90 -11.57 -9.49 1.70
CA GLY A 90 -11.23 -8.32 2.53
C GLY A 90 -11.39 -6.96 1.85
N MET A 91 -12.00 -6.89 0.65
CA MET A 91 -12.29 -5.64 -0.05
C MET A 91 -13.77 -5.61 -0.44
N ASP A 92 -14.46 -4.50 -0.17
CA ASP A 92 -15.82 -4.33 -0.65
C ASP A 92 -15.83 -3.98 -2.16
N LEU A 93 -16.98 -4.22 -2.80
CA LEU A 93 -17.12 -4.07 -4.25
C LEU A 93 -16.89 -2.63 -4.74
N SER A 94 -17.22 -1.62 -3.92
CA SER A 94 -17.02 -0.22 -4.29
C SER A 94 -15.54 0.15 -4.30
N GLN A 95 -14.78 -0.31 -3.31
CA GLN A 95 -13.32 -0.15 -3.26
C GLN A 95 -12.65 -0.89 -4.41
N LEU A 96 -13.13 -2.09 -4.75
CA LEU A 96 -12.58 -2.89 -5.84
C LEU A 96 -12.77 -2.20 -7.20
N THR A 97 -13.99 -1.71 -7.45
CA THR A 97 -14.34 -0.96 -8.66
C THR A 97 -13.56 0.35 -8.74
N GLY A 98 -13.45 1.08 -7.63
CA GLY A 98 -12.66 2.32 -7.56
C GLY A 98 -11.18 2.08 -7.85
N SER A 99 -10.61 1.00 -7.30
CA SER A 99 -9.21 0.63 -7.53
C SER A 99 -8.94 0.25 -8.98
N ALA A 100 -9.79 -0.59 -9.58
CA ALA A 100 -9.68 -0.97 -10.99
C ALA A 100 -9.83 0.26 -11.91
N THR A 101 -10.77 1.15 -11.60
CA THR A 101 -11.00 2.41 -12.32
C THR A 101 -9.78 3.32 -12.29
N SER A 102 -9.22 3.57 -11.11
CA SER A 102 -8.01 4.39 -10.98
C SER A 102 -6.82 3.76 -11.71
N TYR A 103 -6.68 2.44 -11.65
CA TYR A 103 -5.60 1.72 -12.34
C TYR A 103 -5.73 1.80 -13.87
N ALA A 104 -6.93 1.62 -14.42
CA ALA A 104 -7.18 1.74 -15.86
C ALA A 104 -6.91 3.17 -16.36
N LYS A 105 -7.39 4.19 -15.62
CA LYS A 105 -7.14 5.61 -15.95
C LYS A 105 -5.66 5.96 -15.92
N LYS A 106 -4.93 5.46 -14.92
CA LYS A 106 -3.47 5.61 -14.83
C LYS A 106 -2.77 5.06 -16.08
N ILE A 107 -3.15 3.87 -16.54
CA ILE A 107 -2.57 3.26 -17.75
C ILE A 107 -2.91 4.08 -19.00
N ALA A 108 -4.17 4.53 -19.14
CA ALA A 108 -4.58 5.36 -20.28
C ALA A 108 -3.80 6.69 -20.31
N LEU A 109 -3.67 7.38 -19.17
CA LEU A 109 -2.87 8.59 -19.07
C LEU A 109 -1.37 8.33 -19.33
N GLY A 110 -0.85 7.20 -18.84
CA GLY A 110 0.53 6.80 -19.10
C GLY A 110 0.81 6.58 -20.58
N ASN A 111 -0.09 5.90 -21.29
CA ASN A 111 -0.02 5.69 -22.73
C ASN A 111 -0.11 7.02 -23.51
N LEU A 112 -0.99 7.94 -23.10
CA LEU A 112 -1.14 9.24 -23.76
C LEU A 112 0.08 10.14 -23.58
N PHE A 113 0.62 10.21 -22.37
CA PHE A 113 1.71 11.13 -22.03
C PHE A 113 3.10 10.48 -22.02
N SER A 114 3.22 9.27 -22.58
CA SER A 114 4.49 8.52 -22.65
C SER A 114 5.19 8.43 -21.28
N ILE A 115 4.40 8.22 -20.22
CA ILE A 115 4.93 8.09 -18.86
C ILE A 115 5.54 6.71 -18.76
N ASP A 116 6.86 6.68 -18.81
CA ASP A 116 7.60 5.44 -18.63
C ASP A 116 7.51 4.98 -17.16
N ASP A 117 7.08 3.73 -16.97
CA ASP A 117 7.01 3.07 -15.68
C ASP A 117 8.29 2.24 -15.38
N THR A 118 9.25 2.18 -16.31
CA THR A 118 10.47 1.35 -16.21
C THR A 118 11.43 1.83 -15.13
N ARG A 119 11.29 1.19 -13.97
CA ARG A 119 12.26 0.16 -13.60
C ARG A 119 11.51 -1.16 -13.74
N ASP A 120 11.99 -2.07 -14.58
CA ASP A 120 11.43 -3.41 -14.81
C ASP A 120 10.82 -4.03 -13.53
N ALA A 121 9.50 -4.02 -13.45
CA ALA A 121 8.73 -4.73 -12.42
C ALA A 121 8.39 -6.16 -12.88
N ASP A 122 8.77 -6.55 -14.10
CA ASP A 122 8.77 -7.95 -14.54
C ASP A 122 9.72 -8.82 -13.71
N ALA A 123 10.58 -8.22 -12.87
CA ALA A 123 11.36 -8.94 -11.87
C ALA A 123 10.56 -9.43 -10.64
N THR A 124 9.29 -9.03 -10.44
CA THR A 124 8.54 -9.42 -9.21
C THR A 124 7.10 -9.88 -9.42
N ASN A 125 6.61 -10.05 -10.64
CA ASN A 125 5.35 -10.77 -10.85
C ASN A 125 5.58 -12.28 -10.86
N THR A 126 5.89 -12.85 -9.68
CA THR A 126 5.65 -14.28 -9.45
C THR A 126 4.15 -14.50 -9.27
N HIS A 127 3.42 -14.49 -10.39
CA HIS A 127 2.14 -15.18 -10.46
C HIS A 127 2.40 -16.69 -10.36
N GLY A 128 2.50 -17.19 -9.14
CA GLY A 128 2.62 -18.63 -8.91
C GLY A 128 3.15 -18.99 -7.53
N LYS A 129 2.21 -19.35 -6.65
CA LYS A 129 2.34 -20.17 -5.43
C LYS A 129 3.22 -19.61 -4.31
N ASP A 130 2.60 -19.54 -3.12
CA ASP A 130 3.18 -19.61 -1.77
C ASP A 130 4.62 -19.07 -1.61
N GLU A 131 4.86 -17.97 -0.90
CA GLU A 131 4.80 -17.93 0.55
C GLU A 131 4.76 -16.49 1.07
N ASN A 132 4.04 -16.29 2.18
CA ASN A 132 4.05 -15.11 3.02
C ASN A 132 5.48 -14.63 3.37
N LYS A 133 6.01 -13.66 2.64
CA LYS A 133 7.06 -12.76 3.14
C LYS A 133 6.48 -11.35 3.21
N ALA A 134 5.88 -11.04 4.35
CA ALA A 134 5.47 -9.68 4.69
C ALA A 134 6.71 -8.78 4.71
N ASN A 135 6.80 -7.86 3.75
CA ASN A 135 7.70 -6.70 3.83
C ASN A 135 7.16 -5.78 4.94
N LYS A 136 7.56 -6.05 6.19
CA LYS A 136 7.25 -5.18 7.32
C LYS A 136 8.12 -3.93 7.23
N MET A 137 7.48 -2.76 7.15
CA MET A 137 8.18 -1.48 7.35
C MET A 137 8.80 -1.47 8.75
N PRO A 138 10.02 -0.93 8.92
CA PRO A 138 10.66 -0.91 10.22
C PRO A 138 9.87 -0.06 11.21
N LEU A 139 9.74 -0.54 12.45
CA LEU A 139 9.08 0.14 13.56
C LEU A 139 9.72 1.51 13.86
N SER A 140 8.92 2.44 14.38
CA SER A 140 9.44 3.72 14.87
C SER A 140 10.31 3.52 16.12
N LEU A 141 11.17 4.49 16.42
CA LEU A 141 12.03 4.43 17.60
C LEU A 141 11.23 4.34 18.90
N GLU A 142 10.07 5.00 18.96
CA GLU A 142 9.15 4.96 20.09
C GLU A 142 8.55 3.56 20.29
N GLN A 143 8.16 2.89 19.20
CA GLN A 143 7.65 1.51 19.24
C GLN A 143 8.72 0.50 19.63
N ILE A 144 9.96 0.70 19.19
CA ILE A 144 11.08 -0.17 19.58
C ILE A 144 11.37 -0.02 21.07
N ASN A 145 11.33 1.20 21.60
CA ASN A 145 11.54 1.46 23.02
C ASN A 145 10.43 0.85 23.89
N ASP A 146 9.15 1.03 23.52
CA ASP A 146 8.01 0.41 24.22
C ASP A 146 8.15 -1.12 24.30
N LEU A 147 8.46 -1.77 23.17
CA LEU A 147 8.67 -3.22 23.15
C LEU A 147 9.90 -3.66 23.96
N SER A 148 10.97 -2.86 23.95
CA SER A 148 12.18 -3.17 24.71
C SER A 148 11.92 -3.11 26.22
N GLU A 149 11.19 -2.09 26.67
CA GLU A 149 10.77 -1.94 28.07
C GLU A 149 9.87 -3.11 28.50
N LEU A 150 8.89 -3.48 27.67
CA LEU A 150 8.01 -4.62 27.94
C LEU A 150 8.76 -5.97 27.98
N ILE A 151 9.75 -6.17 27.11
CA ILE A 151 10.60 -7.37 27.12
C ILE A 151 11.39 -7.46 28.43
N GLU A 152 11.93 -6.34 28.91
CA GLU A 152 12.67 -6.26 30.17
C GLU A 152 11.76 -6.54 31.37
N ILE A 153 10.63 -5.83 31.49
CA ILE A 153 9.68 -6.00 32.61
C ILE A 153 9.14 -7.43 32.68
N THR A 154 8.89 -8.06 31.53
CA THR A 154 8.37 -9.43 31.46
C THR A 154 9.46 -10.50 31.54
N ASN A 155 10.74 -10.10 31.67
CA ASN A 155 11.91 -10.96 31.60
C ASN A 155 11.82 -11.95 30.42
N THR A 156 11.50 -11.43 29.24
CA THR A 156 11.31 -12.21 28.02
C THR A 156 12.65 -12.41 27.31
N ASP A 157 12.96 -13.65 26.96
CA ASP A 157 14.13 -13.98 26.16
C ASP A 157 13.99 -13.40 24.75
N LEU A 158 14.84 -12.42 24.42
CA LEU A 158 14.81 -11.71 23.15
C LEU A 158 15.02 -12.64 21.96
N ASN A 159 15.89 -13.65 22.05
CA ASN A 159 16.17 -14.55 20.94
C ASN A 159 14.95 -15.42 20.64
N LYS A 160 14.29 -15.95 21.68
CA LYS A 160 13.05 -16.74 21.52
C LYS A 160 11.90 -15.87 21.01
N PHE A 161 11.84 -14.63 21.48
CA PHE A 161 10.84 -13.66 21.04
C PHE A 161 11.00 -13.34 19.54
N LEU A 162 12.21 -13.00 19.10
CA LEU A 162 12.51 -12.72 17.70
C LEU A 162 12.29 -13.95 16.80
N ALA A 163 12.66 -15.15 17.29
CA ALA A 163 12.41 -16.42 16.60
C ALA A 163 10.90 -16.68 16.40
N PHE A 164 10.05 -16.35 17.37
CA PHE A 164 8.59 -16.43 17.23
C PHE A 164 8.07 -15.56 16.08
N PHE A 165 8.66 -14.37 15.91
CA PHE A 165 8.32 -13.45 14.81
C PHE A 165 9.06 -13.75 13.49
N LYS A 166 9.87 -14.82 13.45
CA LYS A 166 10.69 -15.22 12.29
C LYS A 166 11.57 -14.07 11.76
N THR A 167 12.14 -13.29 12.68
CA THR A 167 13.02 -12.16 12.38
C THR A 167 14.25 -12.19 13.28
N ASP A 168 15.32 -11.53 12.87
CA ASP A 168 16.54 -11.26 13.64
C ASP A 168 16.56 -9.85 14.25
N LYS A 169 15.60 -8.99 13.87
CA LYS A 169 15.56 -7.59 14.28
C LYS A 169 14.22 -7.24 14.92
N ILE A 170 14.29 -6.60 16.10
CA ILE A 170 13.10 -6.07 16.79
C ILE A 170 12.36 -5.04 15.93
N ALA A 171 13.08 -4.24 15.14
CA ALA A 171 12.47 -3.27 14.24
C ALA A 171 11.55 -3.90 13.17
N LEU A 172 11.61 -5.22 12.96
CA LEU A 172 10.80 -5.94 11.97
C LEU A 172 9.71 -6.80 12.62
N VAL A 173 9.46 -6.69 13.93
CA VAL A 173 8.33 -7.38 14.55
C VAL A 173 7.03 -6.64 14.24
N ASP A 174 5.90 -7.36 14.30
CA ASP A 174 4.60 -6.71 14.22
C ASP A 174 4.28 -6.07 15.57
N TYR A 175 4.17 -4.74 15.63
CA TYR A 175 4.10 -4.00 16.90
C TYR A 175 2.90 -4.40 17.76
N GLU A 176 1.70 -4.42 17.18
CA GLU A 176 0.46 -4.71 17.93
C GLU A 176 0.51 -6.14 18.48
N THR A 177 0.86 -7.12 17.64
CA THR A 177 0.97 -8.52 18.07
C THR A 177 2.07 -8.73 19.12
N ALA A 178 3.20 -8.05 18.97
CA ALA A 178 4.33 -8.09 19.91
C ALA A 178 3.93 -7.52 21.27
N ARG A 179 3.31 -6.34 21.26
CA ARG A 179 2.87 -5.62 22.45
C ARG A 179 1.80 -6.40 23.21
N ASP A 180 0.78 -6.91 22.52
CA ASP A 180 -0.30 -7.66 23.14
C ASP A 180 0.20 -8.93 23.85
N LYS A 181 1.12 -9.66 23.23
CA LYS A 181 1.73 -10.86 23.84
C LYS A 181 2.53 -10.54 25.10
N LEU A 182 3.28 -9.43 25.09
CA LEU A 182 4.05 -9.00 26.25
C LEU A 182 3.12 -8.50 27.36
N LEU A 183 2.06 -7.76 27.02
CA LEU A 183 1.04 -7.32 27.98
C LEU A 183 0.28 -8.49 28.61
N GLU A 184 -0.08 -9.52 27.83
CA GLU A 184 -0.68 -10.74 28.37
C GLU A 184 0.24 -11.44 29.37
N LYS A 185 1.54 -11.54 29.05
CA LYS A 185 2.53 -12.12 29.95
C LYS A 185 2.68 -11.28 31.22
N LEU A 186 2.75 -9.95 31.08
CA LEU A 186 2.80 -9.02 32.20
C LEU A 186 1.58 -9.15 33.12
N PHE A 187 0.39 -9.28 32.54
CA PHE A 187 -0.84 -9.48 33.30
C PHE A 187 -0.80 -10.75 34.14
N LYS A 188 -0.32 -11.87 33.56
CA LYS A 188 -0.16 -13.14 34.28
C LYS A 188 0.82 -13.04 35.44
N ILE A 189 1.98 -12.39 35.22
CA ILE A 189 2.98 -12.15 36.27
C ILE A 189 2.37 -11.34 37.43
N ASN A 190 1.59 -10.30 37.12
CA ASN A 190 0.96 -9.46 38.13
C ASN A 190 -0.15 -10.20 38.91
N GLU A 191 -0.90 -11.08 38.25
CA GLU A 191 -1.89 -11.94 38.92
C GLU A 191 -1.23 -12.94 39.87
N GLU A 192 -0.12 -13.57 39.46
CA GLU A 192 0.66 -14.47 40.31
C GLU A 192 1.24 -13.74 41.52
N LYS A 193 1.80 -12.54 41.31
CA LYS A 193 2.33 -11.71 42.39
C LYS A 193 1.24 -11.34 43.41
N LYS A 194 0.05 -10.95 42.96
CA LYS A 194 -1.10 -10.67 43.84
C LYS A 194 -1.56 -11.89 44.64
N LYS A 195 -1.48 -13.09 44.06
CA LYS A 195 -1.81 -14.34 44.77
C LYS A 195 -0.78 -14.62 45.86
N LEU A 196 0.51 -14.53 45.55
CA LEU A 196 1.59 -14.69 46.52
C LEU A 196 1.48 -13.69 47.68
N GLU A 197 1.20 -12.42 47.39
CA GLU A 197 1.02 -11.37 48.41
C GLU A 197 -0.18 -11.63 49.33
N LYS A 198 -1.25 -12.28 48.83
CA LYS A 198 -2.39 -12.69 49.65
C LYS A 198 -2.06 -13.90 50.52
N GLU A 199 -1.31 -14.86 50.01
CA GLU A 199 -0.86 -16.04 50.76
C GLU A 199 0.07 -15.64 51.91
N LEU A 200 1.06 -14.77 51.64
CA LEU A 200 1.98 -14.22 52.65
C LEU A 200 1.29 -13.38 53.76
N LYS A 201 0.13 -12.78 53.45
CA LYS A 201 -0.71 -12.07 54.43
C LYS A 201 -1.59 -12.99 55.26
N ASN A 202 -1.92 -14.18 54.76
CA ASN A 202 -2.71 -15.18 55.48
C ASN A 202 -1.85 -16.06 56.40
N ASP A 203 -0.58 -16.31 56.04
CA ASP A 203 0.39 -17.07 56.87
C ASP A 203 0.96 -16.27 58.06
N ASN A 204 0.78 -14.95 58.06
CA ASN A 204 1.19 -14.05 59.16
C ASN A 204 0.02 -13.62 60.07
N ARG A 205 -1.11 -14.34 60.06
CA ARG A 205 -2.15 -14.17 61.08
C ARG A 205 -1.75 -14.95 62.34
N PRO A 206 -1.58 -14.29 63.51
CA PRO A 206 -1.40 -14.97 64.78
C PRO A 206 -2.63 -15.79 65.19
#